data_AF-A0A355S114-F1
#
_entry.id   AF-A0A355S114-F1
#
_cell.length_a   1.000
_cell.length_b   1.000
_cell.length_c   1.000
_cell.angle_alpha   90.00
_cell.angle_beta   90.00
_cell.angle_gamma   90.00
#
_symmetry.space_group_name_H-M   'P 1'
#
loop_
_entity.id
_entity.type
_entity.pdbx_description
1 polymer ?
#
loop_
_entity_poly.entity_id
_entity_poly.type
_entity_poly.pdbx_seq_one_letter_code
_entity_poly.pdbx_strand_id
1 'polypeptide(L)'
;ILATNIVMLVLKATDTLDVDIWNYHHMAIVGIMVYFVTKNVGLGVASTVAMAVITFKLSDWTSPYVEKFFGIPGVSLPTMSALSSVIIAAPLNWLLDKIPGINKINFKIKDAQKYLGFFGEPMMLGLILGSIIGVLAKYDASKILYLGVSMAAVMVLIPKMTSLFMEGLMPISEAA
;
A
#
# COMPACT_ATOMS: atom_id res chain seq x y z
N ILE A 1 16.02 -14.89 1.33
CA ILE A 1 15.09 -13.83 1.78
C ILE A 1 15.15 -13.70 3.30
N LEU A 2 14.65 -14.66 4.10
CA LEU A 2 14.79 -14.61 5.57
C LEU A 2 16.25 -14.39 6.04
N ALA A 3 17.18 -15.20 5.53
CA ALA A 3 18.60 -15.03 5.85
C ALA A 3 19.12 -13.63 5.47
N THR A 4 18.66 -13.07 4.34
CA THR A 4 18.98 -11.70 3.93
C THR A 4 18.43 -10.68 4.92
N ASN A 5 17.18 -10.84 5.36
CA ASN A 5 16.55 -9.97 6.34
C ASN A 5 17.29 -10.00 7.68
N ILE A 6 17.60 -11.19 8.20
CA ILE A 6 18.39 -11.38 9.43
C ILE A 6 19.78 -10.72 9.30
N VAL A 7 20.49 -10.95 8.19
CA VAL A 7 21.80 -10.33 7.95
C VAL A 7 21.68 -8.81 7.92
N MET A 8 20.67 -8.27 7.25
CA MET A 8 20.44 -6.82 7.22
C MET A 8 20.11 -6.25 8.60
N LEU A 9 19.35 -6.96 9.44
CA LEU A 9 19.05 -6.55 10.82
C LEU A 9 20.32 -6.54 11.68
N VAL A 10 21.13 -7.59 11.63
CA VAL A 10 22.40 -7.66 12.39
C VAL A 10 23.36 -6.56 11.96
N LEU A 11 23.41 -6.25 10.67
CA LEU A 11 24.20 -5.15 10.12
C LEU A 11 23.57 -3.76 10.33
N LYS A 12 22.42 -3.66 10.99
CA LYS A 12 21.64 -2.43 11.15
C LYS A 12 21.34 -1.72 9.82
N ALA A 13 21.23 -2.50 8.76
CA ALA A 13 20.86 -2.04 7.43
C ALA A 13 19.34 -1.94 7.24
N THR A 14 18.55 -2.54 8.13
CA THR A 14 17.09 -2.40 8.19
C THR A 14 16.63 -2.53 9.63
N ASP A 15 15.51 -1.89 9.96
CA ASP A 15 14.83 -2.06 11.25
C ASP A 15 13.57 -2.95 11.11
N THR A 16 13.19 -3.31 9.88
CA THR A 16 12.04 -4.17 9.59
C THR A 16 12.40 -5.65 9.60
N LEU A 17 11.71 -6.42 10.44
CA LEU A 17 11.70 -7.89 10.39
C LEU A 17 10.44 -8.38 9.65
N ASP A 18 10.61 -9.12 8.56
CA ASP A 18 9.50 -9.71 7.82
C ASP A 18 9.24 -11.15 8.31
N VAL A 19 8.23 -11.29 9.15
CA VAL A 19 7.77 -12.56 9.74
C VAL A 19 6.76 -13.30 8.86
N ASP A 20 6.25 -12.67 7.80
CA ASP A 20 5.25 -13.26 6.93
C ASP A 20 5.90 -14.00 5.75
N ILE A 21 6.04 -15.32 5.91
CA ILE A 21 6.63 -16.21 4.89
C ILE A 21 5.85 -16.14 3.57
N TRP A 22 4.54 -15.85 3.60
CA TRP A 22 3.77 -15.74 2.38
C TRP A 22 4.28 -14.60 1.51
N ASN A 23 4.65 -13.46 2.08
CA ASN A 23 5.11 -12.29 1.31
C ASN A 23 6.36 -12.56 0.47
N TYR A 24 7.15 -13.56 0.84
CA TYR A 24 8.39 -13.91 0.15
C TYR A 24 8.17 -14.33 -1.31
N HIS A 25 6.97 -14.78 -1.68
CA HIS A 25 6.67 -15.14 -3.06
C HIS A 25 6.93 -13.97 -4.03
N HIS A 26 6.62 -12.72 -3.65
CA HIS A 26 6.83 -11.55 -4.52
C HIS A 26 8.32 -11.40 -4.90
N MET A 27 9.22 -11.55 -3.93
CA MET A 27 10.66 -11.43 -4.13
C MET A 27 11.24 -12.66 -4.85
N ALA A 28 10.69 -13.84 -4.57
CA ALA A 28 11.08 -15.09 -5.22
C ALA A 28 10.72 -15.11 -6.70
N ILE A 29 9.54 -14.59 -7.08
CA ILE A 29 9.08 -14.52 -8.46
C ILE A 29 10.06 -13.75 -9.35
N VAL A 30 10.66 -12.66 -8.83
CA VAL A 30 11.69 -11.90 -9.57
C VAL A 30 12.89 -12.79 -9.92
N GLY A 31 13.42 -13.54 -8.95
CA GLY A 31 14.55 -14.44 -9.21
C GLY A 31 14.20 -15.61 -10.12
N ILE A 32 12.98 -16.13 -9.99
CA ILE A 32 12.46 -17.16 -10.90
C ILE A 32 12.41 -16.62 -12.33
N MET A 33 11.89 -15.41 -12.55
CA MET A 33 11.86 -14.78 -13.88
C MET A 33 13.27 -14.58 -14.46
N VAL A 34 14.22 -14.09 -13.66
CA VAL A 34 15.62 -13.91 -14.10
C VAL A 34 16.25 -15.25 -14.46
N TYR A 35 16.01 -16.31 -13.68
CA TYR A 35 16.47 -17.65 -14.03
C TYR A 35 15.85 -18.17 -15.33
N PHE A 36 14.55 -17.94 -15.56
CA PHE A 36 13.89 -18.42 -16.77
C PHE A 36 14.47 -17.82 -18.05
N VAL A 37 14.89 -16.55 -18.01
CA VAL A 37 15.50 -15.85 -19.14
C VAL A 37 16.99 -16.18 -19.29
N THR A 38 17.74 -16.23 -18.18
CA THR A 38 19.21 -16.37 -18.21
C THR A 38 19.71 -17.82 -18.11
N LYS A 39 18.85 -18.74 -17.65
CA LYS A 39 19.20 -20.11 -17.23
C LYS A 39 20.31 -20.19 -16.18
N ASN A 40 20.59 -19.08 -15.48
CA ASN A 40 21.65 -18.99 -14.49
C ASN A 40 21.06 -18.85 -13.07
N VAL A 41 21.28 -19.88 -12.25
CA VAL A 41 20.76 -19.92 -10.87
C VAL A 41 21.39 -18.81 -10.01
N GLY A 42 22.67 -18.52 -10.20
CA GLY A 42 23.37 -17.46 -9.47
C GLY A 42 22.74 -16.08 -9.69
N LEU A 43 22.39 -15.75 -10.93
CA LEU A 43 21.69 -14.50 -11.25
C LEU A 43 20.25 -14.47 -10.71
N GLY A 44 19.56 -15.61 -10.70
CA GLY A 44 18.24 -15.74 -10.08
C GLY A 44 18.28 -15.48 -8.57
N VAL A 45 19.24 -16.08 -7.86
CA VAL A 45 19.42 -15.85 -6.42
C VAL A 45 19.84 -14.40 -6.14
N ALA A 46 20.80 -13.87 -6.91
CA ALA A 46 21.27 -12.49 -6.73
C ALA A 46 20.15 -11.46 -6.92
N SER A 47 19.27 -11.66 -7.91
CA SER A 47 18.13 -10.78 -8.15
C SER A 47 17.04 -10.89 -7.06
N THR A 48 16.75 -12.09 -6.54
CA THR A 48 15.87 -12.23 -5.36
C THR A 48 16.47 -11.53 -4.14
N VAL A 49 17.78 -11.65 -3.89
CA VAL A 49 18.44 -10.96 -2.78
C VAL A 49 18.37 -9.45 -2.97
N ALA A 50 18.67 -8.94 -4.16
CA ALA A 50 18.55 -7.52 -4.49
C ALA A 50 17.12 -7.00 -4.26
N MET A 51 16.11 -7.77 -4.71
CA MET A 51 14.71 -7.42 -4.50
C MET A 51 14.33 -7.40 -3.02
N ALA A 52 14.86 -8.34 -2.22
CA ALA A 52 14.65 -8.34 -0.78
C ALA A 52 15.25 -7.11 -0.09
N VAL A 53 16.48 -6.73 -0.47
CA VAL A 53 17.12 -5.52 0.04
C VAL A 53 16.28 -4.28 -0.28
N ILE A 54 15.79 -4.15 -1.53
CA ILE A 54 14.92 -3.04 -1.93
C ILE A 54 13.62 -3.03 -1.11
N THR A 55 13.00 -4.20 -0.93
CA THR A 55 11.75 -4.35 -0.17
C THR A 55 11.91 -3.85 1.26
N PHE A 56 12.94 -4.30 1.98
CA PHE A 56 13.14 -3.89 3.37
C PHE A 56 13.51 -2.41 3.50
N LYS A 57 14.33 -1.88 2.59
CA LYS A 57 14.63 -0.44 2.57
C LYS A 57 13.41 0.44 2.30
N LEU A 58 12.53 0.03 1.38
CA LEU A 58 11.27 0.74 1.12
C LEU A 58 10.29 0.59 2.30
N SER A 59 10.30 -0.55 2.98
CA SER A 59 9.49 -0.76 4.18
C SER A 59 9.92 0.18 5.31
N ASP A 60 11.21 0.28 5.58
CA ASP A 60 11.73 1.22 6.60
C ASP A 60 11.42 2.67 6.23
N TRP A 61 11.56 3.02 4.95
CA TRP A 61 11.25 4.37 4.48
C TRP A 61 9.77 4.72 4.61
N THR A 62 8.88 3.76 4.38
CA THR A 62 7.44 3.99 4.48
C THR A 62 6.87 3.78 5.89
N SER A 63 7.64 3.17 6.80
CA SER A 63 7.21 2.88 8.18
C SER A 63 6.60 4.09 8.90
N PRO A 64 7.17 5.31 8.92
CA PRO A 64 6.56 6.45 9.62
C PRO A 64 5.16 6.82 9.10
N TYR A 65 4.90 6.59 7.81
CA TYR A 65 3.58 6.83 7.23
C TYR A 65 2.59 5.74 7.59
N VAL A 66 3.06 4.49 7.61
CA VAL A 66 2.28 3.32 8.05
C VAL A 66 1.93 3.45 9.53
N GLU A 67 2.90 3.75 10.39
CA GLU A 67 2.70 4.03 11.82
C GLU A 67 1.66 5.14 12.03
N LYS A 68 1.73 6.24 11.28
CA LYS A 68 0.75 7.33 11.40
C LYS A 68 -0.65 6.92 10.93
N PHE A 69 -0.74 6.08 9.92
CA PHE A 69 -2.02 5.64 9.36
C PHE A 69 -2.72 4.63 10.26
N PHE A 70 -1.98 3.64 10.74
CA PHE A 70 -2.49 2.59 11.61
C PHE A 70 -2.55 3.07 13.07
N GLY A 71 -1.56 3.81 13.54
CA GLY A 71 -1.45 4.25 14.94
C GLY A 71 -0.71 3.24 15.81
N ILE A 72 0.04 2.31 15.21
CA ILE A 72 0.86 1.31 15.91
C ILE A 72 2.32 1.77 15.84
N PRO A 73 3.00 2.01 16.97
CA PRO A 73 4.43 2.28 17.00
C PRO A 73 5.24 1.10 16.42
N GLY A 74 6.24 1.36 15.59
CA GLY A 74 7.14 0.35 15.04
C GLY A 74 6.56 -0.53 13.94
N VAL A 75 5.33 -0.28 13.47
CA VAL A 75 4.74 -1.09 12.39
C VAL A 75 5.32 -0.71 11.03
N SER A 76 5.63 -1.72 10.23
CA SER A 76 6.02 -1.56 8.83
C SER A 76 5.37 -2.67 8.00
N LEU A 77 5.33 -2.48 6.67
CA LEU A 77 4.68 -3.40 5.74
C LEU A 77 5.70 -3.86 4.68
N PRO A 78 6.51 -4.91 4.96
CA PRO A 78 7.53 -5.41 4.05
C PRO A 78 6.99 -6.25 2.88
N THR A 79 5.84 -5.88 2.32
CA THR A 79 5.23 -6.58 1.19
C THR A 79 5.29 -5.76 -0.09
N MET A 80 5.81 -6.35 -1.16
CA MET A 80 6.00 -5.65 -2.43
C MET A 80 4.67 -5.21 -3.06
N SER A 81 3.56 -5.91 -2.79
CA SER A 81 2.23 -5.49 -3.26
C SER A 81 1.88 -4.09 -2.76
N ALA A 82 2.09 -3.80 -1.47
CA ALA A 82 1.89 -2.48 -0.89
C ALA A 82 2.96 -1.48 -1.37
N LEU A 83 4.24 -1.88 -1.33
CA LEU A 83 5.38 -1.01 -1.64
C LEU A 83 5.47 -0.64 -3.12
N SER A 84 4.91 -1.43 -4.03
CA SER A 84 4.92 -1.14 -5.48
C SER A 84 4.25 0.20 -5.81
N SER A 85 3.16 0.53 -5.11
CA SER A 85 2.43 1.79 -5.28
C SER A 85 3.27 3.01 -4.92
N VAL A 86 4.18 2.85 -3.96
CA VAL A 86 5.04 3.91 -3.43
C VAL A 86 5.99 4.44 -4.50
N ILE A 87 6.49 3.56 -5.37
CA ILE A 87 7.41 3.92 -6.47
C ILE A 87 6.77 4.95 -7.41
N ILE A 88 5.45 4.90 -7.58
CA ILE A 88 4.69 5.84 -8.41
C ILE A 88 4.19 7.01 -7.57
N ALA A 89 3.66 6.71 -6.38
CA ALA A 89 3.03 7.71 -5.52
C ALA A 89 4.02 8.76 -5.00
N ALA A 90 5.25 8.36 -4.66
CA ALA A 90 6.21 9.28 -4.08
C ALA A 90 6.72 10.36 -5.06
N PRO A 91 7.16 10.02 -6.30
CA PRO A 91 7.49 11.04 -7.29
C PRO A 91 6.29 11.90 -7.67
N LEU A 92 5.09 11.29 -7.73
CA LEU A 92 3.87 12.03 -8.05
C LEU A 92 3.53 13.05 -6.96
N ASN A 93 3.59 12.65 -5.68
CA ASN A 93 3.39 13.57 -4.56
C ASN A 93 4.43 14.70 -4.59
N TRP A 94 5.70 14.39 -4.81
CA TRP A 94 6.75 15.41 -4.93
C TRP A 94 6.48 16.41 -6.07
N LEU A 95 5.92 15.94 -7.19
CA LEU A 95 5.52 16.81 -8.30
C LEU A 95 4.30 17.67 -7.94
N LEU A 96 3.28 17.10 -7.30
CA LEU A 96 2.08 17.81 -6.87
C LEU A 96 2.40 18.87 -5.80
N ASP A 97 3.32 18.58 -4.90
CA ASP A 97 3.79 19.50 -3.85
C ASP A 97 4.51 20.73 -4.45
N LYS A 98 5.04 20.63 -5.67
CA LYS A 98 5.64 21.78 -6.36
C LYS A 98 4.66 22.69 -7.06
N ILE A 99 3.41 22.26 -7.28
CA ILE A 99 2.41 23.06 -7.98
C ILE A 99 1.76 24.03 -6.99
N PRO A 100 1.99 25.36 -7.11
CA PRO A 100 1.39 26.32 -6.20
C PRO A 100 -0.14 26.30 -6.35
N GLY A 101 -0.84 26.13 -5.22
CA GLY A 101 -2.29 25.91 -5.18
C GLY A 101 -2.65 24.48 -4.79
N ILE A 102 -2.19 23.48 -5.56
CA ILE A 102 -2.48 22.07 -5.31
C ILE A 102 -1.81 21.57 -4.02
N ASN A 103 -0.57 21.98 -3.76
CA ASN A 103 0.14 21.66 -2.51
C ASN A 103 -0.63 22.08 -1.22
N LYS A 104 -1.57 23.04 -1.32
CA LYS A 104 -2.35 23.49 -0.16
C LYS A 104 -3.67 22.73 0.02
N ILE A 105 -4.04 21.86 -0.92
CA ILE A 105 -5.31 21.12 -0.88
C ILE A 105 -5.14 19.93 0.07
N ASN A 106 -5.64 20.07 1.30
CA ASN A 106 -5.76 18.97 2.25
C ASN A 106 -7.23 18.63 2.41
N PHE A 107 -7.73 17.74 1.55
CA PHE A 107 -9.14 17.33 1.55
C PHE A 107 -9.27 15.92 2.12
N LYS A 108 -9.83 15.80 3.32
CA LYS A 108 -10.16 14.52 3.92
C LYS A 108 -11.61 14.17 3.61
N ILE A 109 -11.94 12.89 3.70
CA ILE A 109 -13.33 12.40 3.57
C ILE A 109 -14.28 13.15 4.53
N LYS A 110 -13.81 13.50 5.74
CA LYS A 110 -14.58 14.30 6.71
C LYS A 110 -14.87 15.72 6.22
N ASP A 111 -13.95 16.32 5.46
CA ASP A 111 -14.16 17.63 4.85
C ASP A 111 -15.19 17.52 3.71
N ALA A 112 -15.16 16.44 2.95
CA ALA A 112 -16.17 16.16 1.93
C ALA A 112 -17.59 16.17 2.50
N GLN A 113 -17.83 15.44 3.59
CA GLN A 113 -19.13 15.44 4.26
C GLN A 113 -19.54 16.83 4.75
N LYS A 114 -18.59 17.62 5.27
CA LYS A 114 -18.84 18.99 5.75
C LYS A 114 -19.26 19.94 4.62
N TYR A 115 -18.66 19.84 3.44
CA TYR A 115 -18.90 20.78 2.33
C TYR A 115 -19.98 20.30 1.35
N LEU A 116 -20.11 18.99 1.13
CA LEU A 116 -21.02 18.39 0.14
C LEU A 116 -22.27 17.76 0.77
N GLY A 117 -22.36 17.73 2.11
CA GLY A 117 -23.49 17.14 2.83
C GLY A 117 -23.66 15.66 2.48
N PHE A 118 -24.87 15.28 2.07
CA PHE A 118 -25.21 13.90 1.67
C PHE A 118 -24.30 13.36 0.56
N PHE A 119 -23.92 14.17 -0.43
CA PHE A 119 -23.02 13.74 -1.51
C PHE A 119 -21.57 13.55 -1.06
N GLY A 120 -21.21 14.08 0.12
CA GLY A 120 -19.90 13.92 0.74
C GLY A 120 -19.80 12.68 1.63
N GLU A 121 -20.87 11.90 1.79
CA GLU A 121 -20.79 10.65 2.53
C GLU A 121 -19.90 9.64 1.80
N PRO A 122 -19.09 8.83 2.51
CA PRO A 122 -18.16 7.87 1.89
C PRO A 122 -18.82 6.94 0.86
N MET A 123 -20.06 6.53 1.13
CA MET A 123 -20.84 5.69 0.21
C MET A 123 -21.16 6.42 -1.09
N MET A 124 -21.63 7.67 -1.00
CA MET A 124 -21.95 8.50 -2.16
C MET A 124 -20.70 8.86 -2.96
N LEU A 125 -19.60 9.18 -2.28
CA LEU A 125 -18.30 9.40 -2.94
C LEU A 125 -17.85 8.15 -3.69
N GLY A 126 -17.97 6.96 -3.09
CA GLY A 126 -17.62 5.70 -3.75
C GLY A 126 -18.49 5.44 -4.98
N LEU A 127 -19.80 5.69 -4.88
CA LEU A 127 -20.74 5.57 -5.99
C LEU A 127 -20.39 6.51 -7.15
N ILE A 128 -20.15 7.79 -6.85
CA ILE A 128 -19.82 8.82 -7.83
C ILE A 128 -18.49 8.51 -8.50
N LEU A 129 -17.43 8.28 -7.71
CA LEU A 129 -16.10 8.00 -8.23
C LEU A 129 -16.08 6.71 -9.05
N GLY A 130 -16.71 5.64 -8.56
CA GLY A 130 -16.82 4.37 -9.30
C GLY A 130 -17.58 4.51 -10.61
N SER A 131 -18.67 5.30 -10.62
CA SER A 131 -19.42 5.56 -11.85
C SER A 131 -18.62 6.38 -12.86
N ILE A 132 -17.90 7.41 -12.41
CA ILE A 132 -17.02 8.22 -13.27
C ILE A 132 -15.93 7.33 -13.89
N ILE A 133 -15.29 6.48 -13.10
CA ILE A 133 -14.28 5.53 -13.60
C ILE A 133 -14.89 4.59 -14.64
N GLY A 134 -16.09 4.07 -14.40
CA GLY A 134 -16.79 3.20 -15.34
C GLY A 134 -17.10 3.90 -16.68
N VAL A 135 -17.50 5.16 -16.64
CA VAL A 135 -17.73 5.98 -17.85
C VAL A 135 -16.43 6.20 -18.62
N LEU A 136 -15.34 6.56 -17.92
CA LEU A 136 -14.03 6.74 -18.54
C LEU A 136 -13.49 5.44 -19.15
N ALA A 137 -13.81 4.30 -18.55
CA ALA A 137 -13.51 2.96 -19.07
C ALA A 137 -14.43 2.53 -20.23
N LYS A 138 -15.41 3.35 -20.63
CA LYS A 138 -16.39 3.08 -21.69
C LYS A 138 -17.19 1.81 -21.46
N TYR A 139 -17.54 1.52 -20.22
CA TYR A 139 -18.41 0.40 -19.88
C TYR A 139 -19.87 0.70 -20.24
N ASP A 140 -20.67 -0.36 -20.37
CA ASP A 140 -22.12 -0.23 -20.51
C ASP A 140 -22.75 0.27 -19.20
N ALA A 141 -23.97 0.84 -19.29
CA ALA A 141 -24.65 1.47 -18.16
C ALA A 141 -24.80 0.53 -16.94
N SER A 142 -25.03 -0.77 -17.17
CA SER A 142 -25.15 -1.75 -16.11
C SER A 142 -23.83 -1.92 -15.36
N LYS A 143 -22.72 -2.11 -16.10
CA LYS A 143 -21.39 -2.22 -15.49
C LYS A 143 -20.91 -0.95 -14.81
N ILE A 144 -21.27 0.23 -15.33
CA ILE A 144 -20.96 1.52 -14.69
C ILE A 144 -21.61 1.57 -13.30
N LEU A 145 -22.91 1.29 -13.22
CA LEU A 145 -23.64 1.31 -11.95
C LEU A 145 -23.12 0.22 -11.00
N TYR A 146 -22.84 -0.98 -11.51
CA TYR A 146 -22.26 -2.06 -10.71
C TYR A 146 -20.90 -1.67 -10.11
N LEU A 147 -20.02 -1.04 -10.89
CA LEU A 147 -18.74 -0.54 -10.40
C LEU A 147 -18.93 0.55 -9.34
N GLY A 148 -19.86 1.49 -9.58
CA GLY A 148 -20.24 2.51 -8.61
C GLY A 148 -20.69 1.90 -7.27
N VAL A 149 -21.64 0.97 -7.29
CA VAL A 149 -22.15 0.31 -6.08
C VAL A 149 -21.06 -0.49 -5.37
N SER A 150 -20.20 -1.19 -6.13
CA SER A 150 -19.07 -1.95 -5.56
C SER A 150 -18.07 -1.03 -4.85
N MET A 151 -17.72 0.10 -5.48
CA MET A 151 -16.84 1.10 -4.87
C MET A 151 -17.47 1.74 -3.64
N ALA A 152 -18.77 2.03 -3.66
CA ALA A 152 -19.52 2.53 -2.51
C ALA A 152 -19.45 1.56 -1.32
N ALA A 153 -19.64 0.26 -1.57
CA ALA A 153 -19.52 -0.77 -0.54
C ALA A 153 -18.10 -0.81 0.05
N VAL A 154 -17.07 -0.78 -0.80
CA VAL A 154 -15.67 -0.80 -0.36
C VAL A 154 -15.33 0.42 0.51
N MET A 155 -15.79 1.63 0.16
CA MET A 155 -15.54 2.84 0.98
C MET A 155 -16.17 2.77 2.38
N VAL A 156 -17.26 2.01 2.55
CA VAL A 156 -17.88 1.77 3.87
C VAL A 156 -17.14 0.67 4.64
N LEU A 157 -16.65 -0.36 3.93
CA LEU A 157 -16.00 -1.51 4.55
C LEU A 157 -14.55 -1.24 4.98
N ILE A 158 -13.78 -0.48 4.19
CA ILE A 158 -12.36 -0.22 4.48
C ILE A 158 -12.13 0.29 5.91
N PRO A 159 -12.81 1.36 6.38
CA PRO A 159 -12.54 1.90 7.71
C PRO A 159 -12.88 0.90 8.84
N LYS A 160 -13.93 0.09 8.66
CA LYS A 160 -14.35 -0.92 9.63
C LYS A 160 -13.33 -2.05 9.73
N MET A 161 -12.87 -2.56 8.59
CA MET A 161 -11.87 -3.64 8.56
C MET A 161 -10.53 -3.17 9.14
N THR A 162 -10.11 -1.93 8.83
CA THR A 162 -8.91 -1.36 9.42
C THR A 162 -9.03 -1.19 10.93
N SER A 163 -10.18 -0.75 11.46
CA SER A 163 -10.38 -0.63 12.91
C SER A 163 -10.27 -1.97 13.64
N LEU A 164 -10.91 -3.02 13.11
CA LEU A 164 -10.85 -4.35 13.70
C LEU A 164 -9.43 -4.91 13.69
N PHE A 165 -8.69 -4.68 12.60
CA PHE A 165 -7.29 -5.07 12.51
C PHE A 165 -6.43 -4.34 13.54
N MET A 166 -6.65 -3.03 13.69
CA MET A 166 -5.98 -2.21 14.69
C MET A 166 -6.23 -2.68 16.11
N GLU A 167 -7.49 -2.90 16.46
CA GLU A 167 -7.89 -3.44 17.77
C GLU A 167 -7.26 -4.79 18.06
N GLY A 168 -7.16 -5.66 17.05
CA GLY A 168 -6.49 -6.95 17.19
C GLY A 168 -4.97 -6.86 17.42
N LEU A 169 -4.32 -5.81 16.92
CA LEU A 169 -2.88 -5.62 17.05
C LEU A 169 -2.46 -4.80 18.27
N MET A 170 -3.34 -3.96 18.83
CA MET A 170 -3.03 -3.12 19.99
C MET A 170 -2.43 -3.92 21.18
N PRO A 171 -2.98 -5.09 21.60
CA PRO A 171 -2.43 -5.85 22.72
C PRO A 171 -0.98 -6.32 22.50
N ILE A 172 -0.58 -6.56 21.25
CA ILE A 172 0.78 -6.96 20.89
C ILE A 172 1.71 -5.75 20.97
N SER A 173 1.25 -4.59 20.50
CA SER A 173 2.02 -3.35 20.52
C SER A 173 2.22 -2.79 21.93
N GLU A 174 1.27 -2.98 22.84
CA GLU A 174 1.41 -2.56 24.25
C GLU A 174 2.33 -3.49 25.05
N ALA A 175 2.49 -4.74 24.61
CA ALA A 175 3.33 -5.74 25.25
C ALA A 175 4.79 -5.74 24.75
N ALA A 176 5.07 -5.08 23.62
CA ALA A 176 6.39 -4.89 23.01
C ALA A 176 7.08 -3.62 23.55
#